data_AF-A0A348TQA9-F1
#
_entry.id   AF-A0A348TQA9-F1
#
_cell.length_a   1.000
_cell.length_b   1.000
_cell.length_c   1.000
_cell.angle_alpha   90.00
_cell.angle_beta   90.00
_cell.angle_gamma   90.00
#
_symmetry.space_group_name_H-M   'P 1'
#
loop_
_entity.id
_entity.type
_entity.pdbx_description
1 polymer ?
#
loop_
_entity_poly.entity_id
_entity_poly.type
_entity_poly.pdbx_seq_one_letter_code
_entity_poly.pdbx_strand_id
1 'polypeptide(L)' 'MSETAKIELDGKVYELPVIVGSENEKAIDISKLRDLTGYITLDTGYKNTGATK' A
#
# COMPACT_ATOMS: atom_id res chain seq x y z
N MET A 1 17.62 -4.29 2.92
CA MET A 1 16.63 -4.04 4.00
C MET A 1 15.30 -3.81 3.33
N SER A 2 14.23 -4.50 3.77
CA SER A 2 12.90 -4.30 3.21
C SER A 2 12.36 -2.94 3.66
N GLU A 3 11.98 -2.08 2.71
CA GLU A 3 11.38 -0.78 3.02
C GLU A 3 9.90 -0.98 3.40
N THR A 4 9.42 -0.21 4.37
CA THR A 4 8.04 -0.30 4.89
C THR A 4 7.43 1.09 5.01
N ALA A 5 6.19 1.24 4.55
CA ALA A 5 5.38 2.44 4.71
C ALA A 5 4.56 2.34 5.98
N LYS A 6 4.33 3.48 6.65
CA LYS A 6 3.50 3.57 7.85
C LYS A 6 2.22 4.33 7.53
N ILE A 7 1.08 3.73 7.85
CA ILE A 7 -0.24 4.35 7.75
C ILE A 7 -0.81 4.45 9.17
N GLU A 8 -1.17 5.66 9.59
CA GLU A 8 -1.84 5.89 10.86
C GLU A 8 -3.35 6.10 10.63
N LEU A 9 -4.17 5.26 11.24
CA LEU A 9 -5.63 5.31 11.16
C LEU A 9 -6.20 5.13 12.58
N ASP A 10 -7.10 6.03 12.99
CA ASP A 10 -7.72 6.02 14.33
C ASP A 10 -6.68 5.91 15.48
N GLY A 11 -5.51 6.53 15.33
CA GLY A 11 -4.43 6.49 16.31
C GLY A 11 -3.66 5.16 16.39
N LYS A 12 -3.91 4.22 15.46
CA LYS A 12 -3.12 2.99 15.28
C LYS A 12 -2.22 3.10 14.06
N VAL A 13 -0.97 2.69 14.21
CA VAL A 13 0.02 2.65 13.13
C VAL A 13 0.08 1.24 12.54
N TYR A 14 -0.07 1.16 11.22
CA TYR A 14 0.02 -0.05 10.41
C TYR A 14 1.24 0.03 9.51
N GLU A 15 2.05 -1.03 9.49
CA GLU A 15 3.22 -1.14 8.63
C GLU A 15 2.88 -1.99 7.41
N LEU A 16 3.08 -1.41 6.22
CA LEU A 16 2.86 -2.06 4.94
C LEU A 16 4.17 -2.19 4.17
N PRO A 17 4.39 -3.29 3.43
CA PRO A 17 5.60 -3.46 2.64
C PRO A 17 5.65 -2.43 1.50
N VAL A 18 6.85 -1.94 1.21
CA VAL A 18 7.14 -1.20 -0.03
C VAL A 18 7.86 -2.13 -1.00
N ILE A 19 7.35 -2.18 -2.22
CA ILE A 19 7.94 -2.91 -3.35
C ILE A 19 8.42 -1.92 -4.40
N VAL A 20 9.49 -2.28 -5.12
CA VAL A 20 9.99 -1.48 -6.24
C VAL A 20 9.66 -2.23 -7.53
N GLY A 21 8.91 -1.59 -8.42
CA GLY A 21 8.53 -2.13 -9.73
C GLY A 21 9.67 -2.06 -10.75
N SER A 22 9.45 -2.66 -11.92
CA SER A 22 10.46 -2.69 -13.01
C SER A 22 10.83 -1.30 -13.52
N GLU A 23 9.89 -0.36 -13.50
CA GLU A 23 10.09 1.06 -13.87
C GLU A 23 10.68 1.90 -12.73
N ASN A 24 11.23 1.26 -11.68
CA ASN A 24 11.79 1.89 -10.48
C ASN A 24 10.76 2.65 -9.61
N GLU A 25 9.47 2.38 -9.80
CA GLU A 25 8.40 2.98 -9.02
C GLU A 25 8.25 2.27 -7.67
N LYS A 26 8.09 3.04 -6.59
CA LYS A 26 7.79 2.50 -5.26
C LYS A 26 6.27 2.32 -5.12
N ALA A 27 5.84 1.09 -4.89
CA ALA A 27 4.44 0.78 -4.59
C ALA A 27 4.30 0.26 -3.16
N ILE A 28 3.20 0.62 -2.51
CA ILE A 28 2.84 0.11 -1.19
C ILE A 28 1.95 -1.10 -1.40
N ASP A 29 2.34 -2.26 -0.87
CA ASP A 29 1.52 -3.46 -0.92
C ASP A 29 0.36 -3.35 0.07
N ILE A 30 -0.81 -3.01 -0.46
CA ILE A 30 -2.06 -2.86 0.28
C ILE A 30 -2.88 -4.16 0.37
N SER A 31 -2.32 -5.32 -0.02
CA SER A 31 -3.05 -6.61 -0.06
C SER A 31 -3.74 -6.97 1.26
N LYS A 32 -3.16 -6.54 2.40
CA LYS A 32 -3.71 -6.76 3.75
C LYS A 32 -4.40 -5.53 4.36
N LEU A 33 -4.44 -4.40 3.67
CA LEU A 33 -4.92 -3.12 4.22
C LEU A 33 -6.36 -3.26 4.73
N ARG A 34 -7.27 -3.80 3.90
CA ARG A 34 -8.68 -3.94 4.25
C ARG A 34 -8.89 -4.89 5.42
N ASP A 35 -8.16 -5.99 5.47
CA ASP A 35 -8.27 -6.97 6.56
C ASP A 35 -7.76 -6.41 7.89
N LEU A 36 -6.71 -5.58 7.86
CA LEU A 36 -6.10 -5.00 9.05
C LEU A 36 -6.85 -3.78 9.59
N THR A 37 -7.44 -2.99 8.69
CA THR A 37 -7.96 -1.66 9.02
C THR A 37 -9.47 -1.53 8.79
N GLY A 38 -10.05 -2.33 7.89
CA GLY A 38 -11.40 -2.12 7.35
C GLY A 38 -11.48 -1.05 6.27
N TYR A 39 -10.40 -0.32 5.99
CA TYR A 39 -10.35 0.74 4.99
C TYR A 39 -10.07 0.19 3.59
N ILE A 40 -10.54 0.92 2.58
CA ILE A 40 -10.22 0.68 1.18
C ILE A 40 -9.51 1.91 0.61
N THR A 41 -8.71 1.72 -0.44
CA THR A 41 -8.23 2.83 -1.25
C THR A 41 -9.32 3.25 -2.24
N LEU A 42 -9.41 4.55 -2.50
CA LEU A 42 -10.22 5.09 -3.58
C LEU A 42 -9.27 5.66 -4.63
N ASP A 43 -9.16 4.98 -5.76
CA ASP A 43 -8.32 5.38 -6.88
C ASP A 43 -9.13 5.29 -8.18
N THR A 44 -9.72 6.42 -8.58
CA THR A 44 -10.63 6.47 -9.72
C THR A 44 -9.90 6.08 -11.00
N GLY A 45 -10.30 4.94 -11.57
CA GLY A 45 -9.69 4.38 -12.77
C GLY A 45 -8.34 3.70 -12.54
N TYR A 46 -8.01 3.36 -11.29
CA TYR A 46 -6.79 2.60 -10.93
C TYR A 46 -5.47 3.25 -11.38
N LYS A 47 -5.45 4.58 -11.57
CA LYS A 47 -4.31 5.29 -12.15
C LYS A 47 -3.07 5.28 -11.27
N ASN A 48 -3.24 5.14 -9.96
CA ASN A 48 -2.18 5.10 -8.96
C ASN A 48 -2.00 3.68 -8.40
N THR A 49 -2.58 2.67 -9.05
CA THR A 49 -2.60 1.28 -8.58
C THR A 49 -1.84 0.37 -9.53
N GLY A 50 -0.72 -0.20 -9.06
CA GLY A 50 -0.07 -1.32 -9.74
C GLY A 50 -0.89 -2.60 -9.55
N ALA A 51 -1.50 -3.11 -10.63
CA ALA A 51 -2.36 -4.31 -10.58
C ALA A 51 -1.59 -5.63 -10.75
N THR A 52 -0.29 -5.57 -11.04
CA THR A 52 0.60 -6.74 -11.17
C THR A 52 1.96 -6.45 -10.54
N LYS A 53 2.67 -7.53 -10.18
CA LYS A 53 4.05 -7.50 -9.70
C LYS A 53 5.03 -7.74 -10.83
#